data_AF-A0A7C1BBZ2-F1
#
_entry.id   AF-A0A7C1BBZ2-F1
#
_cell.length_a   1.000
_cell.length_b   1.000
_cell.length_c   1.000
_cell.angle_alpha   90.00
_cell.angle_beta   90.00
_cell.angle_gamma   90.00
#
_symmetry.space_group_name_H-M   'P 1'
#
loop_
_entity.id
_entity.type
_entity.pdbx_description
1 polymer ?
#
loop_
_entity_poly.entity_id
_entity_poly.type
_entity_poly.pdbx_seq_one_letter_code
_entity_poly.pdbx_strand_id
1 'polypeptide(L)'
;MSETQSERVSEESAKSKGRRQGRWFSILVVILLCLAGAFAVGMQIANLPSVLKYRAEKALAAGDFAAAMKHYIQIRRIEHTRKPFEPKMREIAITGIEKHYKQSKELFSKGEIQNALAEYSAAMALAKDYFFVFPSEEFEAPKDDKLLKLLDTIKDDSCLMAKVHALRSEWLEAKARMRECEQYAQDKSSALFWETYVYLVKWDWAQATGVIEKLMKSSGMGSLLKDFGKRAKSKKVLETTLESLVPKKLRPIWPLARQLRWFELAQIIKRMGMELIHPGNDEIGSTGVAAPCDIVVRSAGKDRGNYGNIVVNGVDVATGLRGYNLVALEPKSGKLLVSDHFDAIRDKSDNQRLRRRIRKLPAGTIVILAAKGKTRVEANLLAAFREVGATFAMTEPDRYLWSHCAIGVKGAPAGSALEMHCRGASSLEVCGPTDFGSDETSIKAYMRKKAAS
;
A
#
# COMPACT_ATOMS: atom_id res chain seq x y z
N MET A 1 54.19 2.50 57.89
CA MET A 1 53.48 1.89 56.73
C MET A 1 51.97 2.22 56.68
N SER A 2 51.43 3.17 57.47
CA SER A 2 50.00 3.49 57.49
C SER A 2 49.60 4.81 56.79
N GLU A 3 50.50 5.80 56.67
CA GLU A 3 50.17 7.09 56.04
C GLU A 3 50.07 7.01 54.50
N THR A 4 50.90 6.17 53.86
CA THR A 4 50.96 6.05 52.40
C THR A 4 49.76 5.32 51.77
N GLN A 5 48.97 4.60 52.57
CA GLN A 5 47.71 3.99 52.11
C GLN A 5 46.52 4.95 52.18
N SER A 6 46.51 5.88 53.14
CA SER A 6 45.44 6.87 53.31
C SER A 6 45.41 7.89 52.16
N GLU A 7 46.58 8.36 51.72
CA GLU A 7 46.68 9.33 50.61
C GLU A 7 46.33 8.72 49.25
N ARG A 8 46.65 7.43 49.01
CA ARG A 8 46.29 6.76 47.74
C ARG A 8 44.78 6.57 47.60
N VAL A 9 44.07 6.30 48.70
CA VAL A 9 42.60 6.13 48.70
C VAL A 9 41.88 7.47 48.49
N SER A 10 42.43 8.58 48.99
CA SER A 10 41.83 9.91 48.79
C SER A 10 42.03 10.42 47.34
N GLU A 11 43.17 10.16 46.73
CA GLU A 11 43.42 10.48 45.32
C GLU A 11 42.59 9.66 44.33
N GLU A 12 42.40 8.35 44.58
CA GLU A 12 41.53 7.52 43.75
C GLU A 12 40.05 7.91 43.87
N SER A 13 39.60 8.29 45.06
CA SER A 13 38.25 8.82 45.30
C SER A 13 38.02 10.14 44.53
N ALA A 14 39.00 11.05 44.55
CA ALA A 14 38.93 12.33 43.83
C ALA A 14 38.96 12.14 42.29
N LYS A 15 39.82 11.23 41.78
CA LYS A 15 39.84 10.86 40.35
C LYS A 15 38.54 10.18 39.89
N SER A 16 37.90 9.38 40.74
CA SER A 16 36.61 8.75 40.43
C SER A 16 35.45 9.76 40.38
N LYS A 17 35.45 10.76 41.29
CA LYS A 17 34.47 11.85 41.29
C LYS A 17 34.62 12.75 40.07
N GLY A 18 35.85 13.12 39.70
CA GLY A 18 36.13 13.90 38.48
C GLY A 18 35.73 13.18 37.19
N ARG A 19 36.00 11.86 37.09
CA ARG A 19 35.55 11.03 35.96
C ARG A 19 34.03 10.88 35.89
N ARG A 20 33.34 10.76 37.04
CA ARG A 20 31.86 10.78 37.08
C ARG A 20 31.32 12.12 36.60
N GLN A 21 31.86 13.22 37.10
CA GLN A 21 31.39 14.58 36.78
C GLN A 21 31.59 14.94 35.31
N GLY A 22 32.74 14.59 34.71
CA GLY A 22 32.97 14.76 33.26
C GLY A 22 32.05 13.90 32.39
N ARG A 23 31.74 12.67 32.84
CA ARG A 23 30.82 11.77 32.12
C ARG A 23 29.36 12.25 32.16
N TRP A 24 28.93 12.84 33.28
CA TRP A 24 27.62 13.51 33.37
C TRP A 24 27.55 14.75 32.47
N PHE A 25 28.63 15.54 32.40
CA PHE A 25 28.70 16.71 31.52
C PHE A 25 28.63 16.31 30.03
N SER A 26 29.35 15.26 29.62
CA SER A 26 29.28 14.74 28.24
C SER A 26 27.89 14.18 27.90
N ILE A 27 27.23 13.49 28.83
CA ILE A 27 25.86 13.00 28.64
C ILE A 27 24.88 14.18 28.50
N LEU A 28 25.02 15.22 29.32
CA LEU A 28 24.17 16.41 29.25
C LEU A 28 24.32 17.14 27.90
N VAL A 29 25.55 17.27 27.40
CA VAL A 29 25.84 17.88 26.09
C VAL A 29 25.24 17.05 24.94
N VAL A 30 25.33 15.72 25.00
CA VAL A 30 24.70 14.85 23.99
C VAL A 30 23.17 14.97 24.03
N ILE A 31 22.56 15.01 25.22
CA ILE A 31 21.11 15.23 25.36
C ILE A 31 20.70 16.59 24.78
N LEU A 32 21.45 17.66 25.06
CA LEU A 32 21.18 18.99 24.51
C LEU A 32 21.32 19.03 22.98
N LEU A 33 22.32 18.35 22.40
CA LEU A 33 22.46 18.22 20.95
C LEU A 33 21.33 17.41 20.32
N CYS A 34 20.88 16.34 20.96
CA CYS A 34 19.71 15.56 20.52
C CYS A 34 18.42 16.39 20.58
N LEU A 35 18.22 17.17 21.64
CA LEU A 35 17.07 18.07 21.78
C LEU A 35 17.10 19.21 20.76
N ALA A 36 18.26 19.82 20.50
CA ALA A 36 18.43 20.83 19.45
C ALA A 36 18.17 20.25 18.04
N GLY A 37 18.63 19.02 17.77
CA GLY A 37 18.34 18.30 16.54
C GLY A 37 16.85 18.00 16.38
N ALA A 38 16.19 17.51 17.43
CA ALA A 38 14.75 17.26 17.45
C ALA A 38 13.94 18.56 17.28
N PHE A 39 14.38 19.67 17.87
CA PHE A 39 13.76 20.98 17.72
C PHE A 39 13.93 21.55 16.30
N ALA A 40 15.12 21.41 15.70
CA ALA A 40 15.36 21.82 14.31
C ALA A 40 14.53 21.00 13.31
N VAL A 41 14.41 19.68 13.52
CA VAL A 41 13.54 18.81 12.73
C VAL A 41 12.06 19.16 12.96
N GLY A 42 11.67 19.45 14.21
CA GLY A 42 10.33 19.91 14.56
C GLY A 42 9.94 21.22 13.87
N MET A 43 10.85 22.20 13.82
CA MET A 43 10.66 23.46 13.09
C MET A 43 10.58 23.26 11.57
N GLN A 44 11.40 22.35 11.01
CA GLN A 44 11.32 22.02 9.58
C GLN A 44 10.00 21.35 9.22
N ILE A 45 9.47 20.47 10.08
CA ILE A 45 8.15 19.85 9.90
C ILE A 45 7.02 20.88 10.04
N ALA A 46 7.10 21.79 11.01
CA ALA A 46 6.09 22.82 11.23
C ALA A 46 5.96 23.83 10.07
N ASN A 47 7.07 24.14 9.39
CA ASN A 47 7.08 25.06 8.25
C ASN A 47 6.86 24.37 6.88
N LEU A 48 6.89 23.04 6.84
CA LEU A 48 6.75 22.26 5.61
C LEU A 48 5.43 22.54 4.86
N PRO A 49 4.25 22.67 5.52
CA PRO A 49 3.01 23.00 4.83
C PRO A 49 3.05 24.35 4.12
N SER A 50 3.60 25.39 4.76
CA SER A 50 3.75 26.72 4.18
C SER A 50 4.68 26.73 2.97
N VAL A 51 5.80 26.00 3.05
CA VAL A 51 6.75 25.85 1.93
C VAL A 51 6.09 25.10 0.77
N LEU A 52 5.35 24.03 1.06
CA LEU A 52 4.62 23.27 0.04
C LEU A 52 3.51 24.11 -0.60
N LYS A 53 2.82 24.95 0.18
CA LYS A 53 1.78 25.86 -0.34
C LYS A 53 2.38 26.88 -1.30
N TYR A 54 3.49 27.52 -0.93
CA TYR A 54 4.23 28.41 -1.82
C TYR A 54 4.67 27.72 -3.11
N ARG A 55 5.18 26.49 -3.03
CA ARG A 55 5.55 25.69 -4.22
C ARG A 55 4.36 25.35 -5.09
N ALA A 56 3.21 25.03 -4.48
CA ALA A 56 1.98 24.76 -5.20
C ALA A 56 1.49 26.00 -5.96
N GLU A 57 1.47 27.17 -5.31
CA GLU A 57 1.08 28.44 -5.93
C GLU A 57 2.03 28.84 -7.07
N LYS A 58 3.34 28.64 -6.87
CA LYS A 58 4.34 28.85 -7.93
C LYS A 58 4.14 27.92 -9.13
N ALA A 59 3.81 26.64 -8.89
CA ALA A 59 3.52 25.68 -9.94
C ALA A 59 2.23 26.05 -10.72
N LEU A 60 1.19 26.52 -10.02
CA LEU A 60 -0.03 27.02 -10.66
C LEU A 60 0.24 28.23 -11.55
N ALA A 61 1.03 29.19 -11.07
CA ALA A 61 1.42 30.36 -11.86
C ALA A 61 2.21 29.97 -13.13
N ALA A 62 2.98 28.87 -13.07
CA ALA A 62 3.67 28.30 -14.23
C ALA A 62 2.77 27.43 -15.11
N GLY A 63 1.51 27.20 -14.74
CA GLY A 63 0.58 26.31 -15.44
C GLY A 63 0.86 24.81 -15.26
N ASP A 64 1.68 24.43 -14.27
CA ASP A 64 1.96 23.04 -13.90
C ASP A 64 0.97 22.54 -12.84
N PHE A 65 -0.22 22.19 -13.31
CA PHE A 65 -1.33 21.72 -12.46
C PHE A 65 -0.99 20.42 -11.73
N ALA A 66 -0.17 19.55 -12.32
CA ALA A 66 0.19 18.26 -11.75
C ALA A 66 1.14 18.42 -10.55
N ALA A 67 2.16 19.27 -10.67
CA ALA A 67 3.03 19.60 -9.55
C ALA A 67 2.27 20.32 -8.44
N ALA A 68 1.36 21.25 -8.80
CA ALA A 68 0.51 21.92 -7.83
C ALA A 68 -0.38 20.95 -7.05
N MET A 69 -1.11 20.07 -7.74
CA MET A 69 -1.96 19.04 -7.15
C MET A 69 -1.16 18.14 -6.19
N LYS A 70 0.03 17.70 -6.61
CA LYS A 70 0.92 16.88 -5.80
C LYS A 70 1.33 17.56 -4.48
N HIS A 71 1.65 18.84 -4.51
CA HIS A 71 1.99 19.60 -3.30
C HIS A 71 0.80 19.76 -2.36
N TYR A 72 -0.41 20.02 -2.87
CA TYR A 72 -1.61 20.04 -2.03
C TYR A 72 -1.96 18.68 -1.43
N ILE A 73 -1.75 17.58 -2.16
CA ILE A 73 -1.88 16.22 -1.59
C ILE A 73 -0.90 16.02 -0.43
N GLN A 74 0.34 16.51 -0.56
CA GLN A 74 1.35 16.43 0.51
C GLN A 74 0.95 17.26 1.73
N ILE A 75 0.47 18.48 1.55
CA ILE A 75 -0.03 19.35 2.64
C ILE A 75 -1.16 18.64 3.39
N ARG A 76 -2.15 18.10 2.66
CA ARG A 76 -3.27 17.34 3.25
C ARG A 76 -2.78 16.16 4.10
N ARG A 77 -1.76 15.44 3.63
CA ARG A 77 -1.19 14.29 4.37
C ARG A 77 -0.51 14.72 5.67
N ILE A 78 0.18 15.87 5.66
CA ILE A 78 0.89 16.40 6.83
C ILE A 78 -0.09 16.97 7.85
N GLU A 79 -1.09 17.73 7.40
CA GLU A 79 -2.01 18.43 8.31
C GLU A 79 -3.18 17.55 8.80
N HIS A 80 -3.38 16.36 8.22
CA HIS A 80 -4.47 15.44 8.56
C HIS A 80 -5.89 16.06 8.49
N THR A 81 -6.08 17.21 7.84
CA THR A 81 -7.37 17.91 7.71
C THR A 81 -7.88 17.90 6.27
N ARG A 82 -9.21 17.73 6.11
CA ARG A 82 -9.88 17.73 4.78
C ARG A 82 -10.41 19.11 4.36
N LYS A 83 -11.04 19.82 5.31
CA LYS A 83 -11.93 20.96 5.03
C LYS A 83 -11.29 22.22 4.38
N PRO A 84 -10.03 22.62 4.64
CA PRO A 84 -9.52 23.89 4.09
C PRO A 84 -9.01 23.79 2.65
N PHE A 85 -8.68 22.59 2.15
CA PHE A 85 -7.95 22.42 0.88
C PHE A 85 -8.79 21.83 -0.25
N GLU A 86 -9.93 21.21 0.08
CA GLU A 86 -10.83 20.58 -0.90
C GLU A 86 -11.32 21.52 -2.01
N PRO A 87 -11.79 22.76 -1.72
CA PRO A 87 -12.21 23.68 -2.77
C PRO A 87 -11.06 24.06 -3.72
N LYS A 88 -9.86 24.29 -3.17
CA LYS A 88 -8.71 24.72 -3.98
C LYS A 88 -8.16 23.60 -4.85
N MET A 89 -8.08 22.38 -4.32
CA MET A 89 -7.68 21.22 -5.09
C MET A 89 -8.68 20.90 -6.21
N ARG A 90 -9.99 21.07 -5.95
CA ARG A 90 -11.04 20.95 -6.98
C ARG A 90 -10.86 21.96 -8.10
N GLU A 91 -10.66 23.24 -7.76
CA GLU A 91 -10.41 24.29 -8.74
C GLU A 91 -9.21 23.93 -9.63
N ILE A 92 -8.09 23.51 -9.03
CA ILE A 92 -6.86 23.10 -9.75
C ILE A 92 -7.14 21.92 -10.71
N ALA A 93 -7.87 20.91 -10.25
CA ALA A 93 -8.20 19.74 -11.06
C ALA A 93 -9.08 20.14 -12.25
N ILE A 94 -10.19 20.84 -12.02
CA ILE A 94 -11.13 21.22 -13.07
C ILE A 94 -10.42 22.11 -14.10
N THR A 95 -9.74 23.16 -13.66
CA THR A 95 -9.04 24.08 -14.56
C THR A 95 -7.93 23.38 -15.34
N GLY A 96 -7.16 22.51 -14.70
CA GLY A 96 -6.08 21.76 -15.35
C GLY A 96 -6.62 20.75 -16.38
N ILE A 97 -7.64 19.96 -16.00
CA ILE A 97 -8.28 18.98 -16.90
C ILE A 97 -8.86 19.70 -18.11
N GLU A 98 -9.63 20.77 -17.91
CA GLU A 98 -10.23 21.53 -19.01
C GLU A 98 -9.18 22.12 -19.95
N LYS A 99 -8.10 22.68 -19.41
CA LYS A 99 -7.01 23.25 -20.22
C LYS A 99 -6.35 22.19 -21.09
N HIS A 100 -5.87 21.11 -20.49
CA HIS A 100 -5.19 20.03 -21.19
C HIS A 100 -6.12 19.33 -22.19
N TYR A 101 -7.42 19.18 -21.85
CA TYR A 101 -8.42 18.61 -22.76
C TYR A 101 -8.68 19.50 -23.99
N LYS A 102 -8.85 20.81 -23.79
CA LYS A 102 -9.01 21.78 -24.91
C LYS A 102 -7.78 21.80 -25.81
N GLN A 103 -6.58 21.86 -25.22
CA GLN A 103 -5.32 21.87 -25.95
C GLN A 103 -5.10 20.58 -26.74
N SER A 104 -5.42 19.43 -26.14
CA SER A 104 -5.39 18.13 -26.83
C SER A 104 -6.30 18.15 -28.08
N LYS A 105 -7.54 18.65 -27.95
CA LYS A 105 -8.49 18.74 -29.06
C LYS A 105 -8.00 19.64 -30.19
N GLU A 106 -7.40 20.79 -29.86
CA GLU A 106 -6.80 21.67 -30.85
C GLU A 106 -5.64 21.00 -31.59
N LEU A 107 -4.75 20.31 -30.88
CA LEU A 107 -3.63 19.58 -31.48
C LEU A 107 -4.12 18.43 -32.38
N PHE A 108 -5.20 17.74 -32.00
CA PHE A 108 -5.87 16.76 -32.87
C PHE A 108 -6.35 17.40 -34.17
N SER A 109 -6.98 18.58 -34.12
CA SER A 109 -7.43 19.28 -35.34
C SER A 109 -6.29 19.76 -36.25
N LYS A 110 -5.08 19.95 -35.70
CA LYS A 110 -3.87 20.34 -36.44
C LYS A 110 -3.07 19.14 -36.97
N GLY A 111 -3.47 17.90 -36.65
CA GLY A 111 -2.75 16.69 -37.02
C GLY A 111 -1.52 16.39 -36.16
N GLU A 112 -1.32 17.11 -35.05
CA GLU A 112 -0.20 16.91 -34.11
C GLU A 112 -0.50 15.78 -33.10
N ILE A 113 -0.68 14.56 -33.60
CA ILE A 113 -1.23 13.43 -32.82
C ILE A 113 -0.39 13.11 -31.57
N GLN A 114 0.94 13.13 -31.64
CA GLN A 114 1.78 12.80 -30.48
C GLN A 114 1.64 13.83 -29.34
N ASN A 115 1.61 15.11 -29.68
CA ASN A 115 1.43 16.21 -28.73
C ASN A 115 0.02 16.17 -28.15
N ALA A 116 -0.99 15.91 -29.00
CA ALA A 116 -2.38 15.76 -28.58
C ALA A 116 -2.56 14.63 -27.54
N LEU A 117 -1.90 13.48 -27.75
CA LEU A 117 -1.91 12.36 -26.82
C LEU A 117 -1.15 12.65 -25.52
N ALA A 118 -0.10 13.50 -25.55
CA ALA A 118 0.61 13.92 -24.34
C ALA A 118 -0.27 14.82 -23.46
N GLU A 119 -0.93 15.81 -24.06
CA GLU A 119 -1.89 16.69 -23.37
C GLU A 119 -3.07 15.89 -22.79
N TYR A 120 -3.59 14.92 -23.54
CA TYR A 120 -4.65 14.04 -23.04
C TYR A 120 -4.19 13.18 -21.86
N SER A 121 -2.97 12.63 -21.93
CA SER A 121 -2.38 11.89 -20.82
C SER A 121 -2.21 12.76 -19.56
N ALA A 122 -1.87 14.05 -19.73
CA ALA A 122 -1.75 14.99 -18.61
C ALA A 122 -3.11 15.28 -17.96
N ALA A 123 -4.16 15.48 -18.76
CA ALA A 123 -5.54 15.60 -18.26
C ALA A 123 -5.96 14.36 -17.45
N MET A 124 -5.64 13.16 -17.94
CA MET A 124 -5.98 11.91 -17.26
C MET A 124 -5.18 11.67 -15.98
N ALA A 125 -3.91 12.03 -15.95
CA ALA A 125 -3.11 11.97 -14.74
C ALA A 125 -3.71 12.87 -13.64
N LEU A 126 -4.10 14.10 -13.99
CA LEU A 126 -4.78 15.03 -13.08
C LEU A 126 -6.13 14.51 -12.60
N ALA A 127 -6.95 13.97 -13.51
CA ALA A 127 -8.23 13.38 -13.17
C ALA A 127 -8.05 12.22 -12.20
N LYS A 128 -7.12 11.30 -12.48
CA LYS A 128 -6.80 10.16 -11.62
C LYS A 128 -6.34 10.58 -10.23
N ASP A 129 -5.46 11.58 -10.15
CA ASP A 129 -4.98 12.12 -8.87
C ASP A 129 -6.11 12.84 -8.12
N TYR A 130 -7.02 13.53 -8.82
CA TYR A 130 -8.17 14.20 -8.20
C TYR A 130 -9.25 13.22 -7.71
N PHE A 131 -9.66 12.24 -8.54
CA PHE A 131 -10.60 11.18 -8.16
C PHE A 131 -10.11 10.37 -6.95
N PHE A 132 -8.79 10.26 -6.78
CA PHE A 132 -8.21 9.63 -5.61
C PHE A 132 -8.41 10.45 -4.31
N VAL A 133 -8.47 11.77 -4.42
CA VAL A 133 -8.45 12.67 -3.27
C VAL A 133 -9.87 13.02 -2.81
N PHE A 134 -10.86 13.08 -3.72
CA PHE A 134 -12.25 13.45 -3.41
C PHE A 134 -13.29 12.60 -4.17
N PRO A 135 -13.90 11.59 -3.53
CA PRO A 135 -15.17 11.07 -3.99
C PRO A 135 -16.28 11.99 -3.45
N SER A 136 -16.56 13.12 -4.09
CA SER A 136 -17.67 14.01 -3.69
C SER A 136 -18.61 14.36 -4.85
N GLU A 137 -19.86 14.61 -4.47
CA GLU A 137 -21.13 14.68 -5.22
C GLU A 137 -21.20 15.63 -6.44
N GLU A 138 -20.11 16.30 -6.84
CA GLU A 138 -20.17 17.44 -7.77
C GLU A 138 -18.96 17.54 -8.71
N PHE A 139 -18.40 16.42 -9.16
CA PHE A 139 -17.50 16.43 -10.32
C PHE A 139 -18.23 15.84 -11.53
N GLU A 140 -18.64 16.71 -12.46
CA GLU A 140 -19.13 16.27 -13.77
C GLU A 140 -17.92 15.94 -14.66
N ALA A 141 -17.84 14.70 -15.16
CA ALA A 141 -16.89 14.38 -16.23
C ALA A 141 -17.17 15.28 -17.44
N PRO A 142 -16.20 15.45 -18.36
CA PRO A 142 -16.52 15.87 -19.71
C PRO A 142 -17.61 14.93 -20.25
N LYS A 143 -18.85 15.43 -20.37
CA LYS A 143 -20.04 14.65 -20.74
C LYS A 143 -19.98 14.14 -22.19
N ASP A 144 -18.92 14.45 -22.92
CA ASP A 144 -18.78 14.09 -24.33
C ASP A 144 -17.71 13.02 -24.59
N ASP A 145 -18.07 12.01 -25.40
CA ASP A 145 -17.15 10.99 -25.90
C ASP A 145 -16.37 11.50 -27.13
N LYS A 146 -16.28 12.81 -27.34
CA LYS A 146 -15.70 13.37 -28.57
C LYS A 146 -14.23 13.00 -28.72
N LEU A 147 -13.48 12.95 -27.61
CA LEU A 147 -12.07 12.61 -27.64
C LEU A 147 -11.83 11.09 -27.79
N LEU A 148 -12.70 10.24 -27.22
CA LEU A 148 -12.75 8.80 -27.53
C LEU A 148 -12.99 8.57 -29.04
N LYS A 149 -13.94 9.30 -29.61
CA LYS A 149 -14.22 9.25 -31.06
C LYS A 149 -13.02 9.74 -31.89
N LEU A 150 -12.27 10.74 -31.42
CA LEU A 150 -11.03 11.19 -32.07
C LEU A 150 -9.92 10.13 -31.99
N LEU A 151 -9.80 9.42 -30.87
CA LEU A 151 -8.87 8.29 -30.75
C LEU A 151 -9.21 7.18 -31.74
N ASP A 152 -10.50 6.92 -31.98
CA ASP A 152 -10.98 5.94 -32.97
C ASP A 152 -10.69 6.36 -34.43
N THR A 153 -10.36 7.63 -34.69
CA THR A 153 -9.97 8.11 -36.04
C THR A 153 -8.48 7.97 -36.34
N ILE A 154 -7.66 7.62 -35.34
CA ILE A 154 -6.23 7.37 -35.53
C ILE A 154 -6.12 6.04 -36.30
N LYS A 155 -5.58 6.09 -37.53
CA LYS A 155 -5.29 4.89 -38.33
C LYS A 155 -4.35 3.96 -37.56
N ASP A 156 -4.46 2.65 -37.79
CA ASP A 156 -3.62 1.61 -37.20
C ASP A 156 -2.12 1.86 -37.47
N ASP A 157 -1.51 2.68 -36.61
CA ASP A 157 -0.07 2.90 -36.54
C ASP A 157 0.44 2.13 -35.33
N SER A 158 1.11 1.01 -35.62
CA SER A 158 1.64 0.06 -34.63
C SER A 158 2.45 0.72 -33.48
N CYS A 159 3.09 1.88 -33.72
CA CYS A 159 3.86 2.60 -32.71
C CYS A 159 2.98 3.39 -31.73
N LEU A 160 1.80 3.82 -32.16
CA LEU A 160 0.88 4.65 -31.38
C LEU A 160 -0.22 3.84 -30.70
N MET A 161 -0.60 2.69 -31.26
CA MET A 161 -1.73 1.88 -30.77
C MET A 161 -1.57 1.47 -29.31
N ALA A 162 -0.36 1.13 -28.84
CA ALA A 162 -0.15 0.80 -27.43
C ALA A 162 -0.50 1.96 -26.48
N LYS A 163 -0.19 3.21 -26.88
CA LYS A 163 -0.49 4.41 -26.10
C LYS A 163 -1.98 4.75 -26.19
N VAL A 164 -2.58 4.61 -27.37
CA VAL A 164 -4.02 4.80 -27.60
C VAL A 164 -4.86 3.81 -26.78
N HIS A 165 -4.51 2.51 -26.79
CA HIS A 165 -5.19 1.50 -25.98
C HIS A 165 -5.06 1.75 -24.48
N ALA A 166 -3.87 2.16 -24.01
CA ALA A 166 -3.66 2.51 -22.61
C ALA A 166 -4.55 3.69 -22.19
N LEU A 167 -4.55 4.76 -22.98
CA LEU A 167 -5.37 5.96 -22.71
C LEU A 167 -6.87 5.66 -22.76
N ARG A 168 -7.31 4.81 -23.71
CA ARG A 168 -8.69 4.34 -23.81
C ARG A 168 -9.09 3.55 -22.56
N SER A 169 -8.24 2.62 -22.13
CA SER A 169 -8.47 1.82 -20.92
C SER A 169 -8.55 2.71 -19.68
N GLU A 170 -7.63 3.66 -19.52
CA GLU A 170 -7.60 4.58 -18.38
C GLU A 170 -8.84 5.49 -18.35
N TRP A 171 -9.30 5.98 -19.50
CA TRP A 171 -10.51 6.79 -19.60
C TRP A 171 -11.78 5.99 -19.30
N LEU A 172 -11.89 4.76 -19.82
CA LEU A 172 -13.04 3.88 -19.54
C LEU A 172 -13.08 3.48 -18.06
N GLU A 173 -11.92 3.19 -17.45
CA GLU A 173 -11.80 2.92 -16.01
C GLU A 173 -12.18 4.15 -15.18
N ALA A 174 -11.78 5.35 -15.60
CA ALA A 174 -12.20 6.59 -14.96
C ALA A 174 -13.73 6.78 -15.06
N LYS A 175 -14.33 6.64 -16.26
CA LYS A 175 -15.80 6.73 -16.44
C LYS A 175 -16.56 5.69 -15.62
N ALA A 176 -16.06 4.46 -15.53
CA ALA A 176 -16.66 3.42 -14.70
C ALA A 176 -16.65 3.83 -13.22
N ARG A 177 -15.50 4.26 -12.70
CA ARG A 177 -15.36 4.78 -11.33
C ARG A 177 -16.25 5.99 -11.07
N MET A 178 -16.44 6.86 -12.05
CA MET A 178 -17.33 8.02 -11.91
C MET A 178 -18.79 7.61 -11.78
N ARG A 179 -19.25 6.70 -12.63
CA ARG A 179 -20.62 6.16 -12.54
C ARG A 179 -20.87 5.45 -11.22
N GLU A 180 -19.88 4.70 -10.74
CA GLU A 180 -19.90 4.11 -9.40
C GLU A 180 -19.99 5.20 -8.31
N CYS A 181 -19.12 6.21 -8.36
CA CYS A 181 -19.20 7.36 -7.43
C CYS A 181 -20.57 8.05 -7.45
N GLU A 182 -21.13 8.37 -8.62
CA GLU A 182 -22.45 9.00 -8.77
C GLU A 182 -23.58 8.12 -8.22
N GLN A 183 -23.50 6.80 -8.46
CA GLN A 183 -24.46 5.84 -7.93
C GLN A 183 -24.40 5.75 -6.39
N TYR A 184 -23.21 5.80 -5.81
CA TYR A 184 -22.98 5.58 -4.37
C TYR A 184 -22.94 6.86 -3.53
N ALA A 185 -22.89 8.05 -4.16
CA ALA A 185 -22.92 9.33 -3.48
C ALA A 185 -24.33 9.77 -3.05
N GLN A 186 -25.39 9.05 -3.45
CA GLN A 186 -26.77 9.40 -3.13
C GLN A 186 -27.12 9.28 -1.64
N ASP A 187 -26.36 8.51 -0.86
CA ASP A 187 -26.49 8.44 0.59
C ASP A 187 -25.15 8.41 1.32
N LYS A 188 -25.10 9.07 2.48
CA LYS A 188 -23.89 9.24 3.29
C LYS A 188 -23.20 7.92 3.69
N SER A 189 -23.94 6.83 3.87
CA SER A 189 -23.35 5.55 4.30
C SER A 189 -22.71 4.82 3.12
N SER A 190 -23.33 4.87 1.94
CA SER A 190 -22.74 4.36 0.69
C SER A 190 -21.48 5.12 0.31
N ALA A 191 -21.46 6.45 0.43
CA ALA A 191 -20.27 7.27 0.20
C ALA A 191 -19.12 6.90 1.14
N LEU A 192 -19.39 6.75 2.45
CA LEU A 192 -18.40 6.34 3.45
C LEU A 192 -17.87 4.92 3.22
N PHE A 193 -18.73 4.00 2.77
CA PHE A 193 -18.31 2.63 2.46
C PHE A 193 -17.45 2.58 1.20
N TRP A 194 -17.82 3.30 0.15
CA TRP A 194 -17.00 3.43 -1.06
C TRP A 194 -15.63 4.01 -0.73
N GLU A 195 -15.60 5.09 0.06
CA GLU A 195 -14.35 5.69 0.51
C GLU A 195 -13.51 4.69 1.34
N THR A 196 -14.17 3.89 2.20
CA THR A 196 -13.52 2.80 2.94
C THR A 196 -12.91 1.77 1.99
N TYR A 197 -13.66 1.28 1.01
CA TYR A 197 -13.20 0.33 -0.01
C TYR A 197 -11.98 0.87 -0.76
N VAL A 198 -12.00 2.13 -1.20
CA VAL A 198 -10.89 2.74 -1.93
C VAL A 198 -9.60 2.79 -1.10
N TYR A 199 -9.69 3.17 0.19
CA TYR A 199 -8.52 3.17 1.07
C TYR A 199 -8.03 1.75 1.38
N LEU A 200 -8.95 0.80 1.53
CA LEU A 200 -8.62 -0.60 1.78
C LEU A 200 -7.89 -1.23 0.59
N VAL A 201 -8.39 -1.12 -0.63
CA VAL A 201 -7.69 -1.67 -1.82
C VAL A 201 -6.30 -1.03 -2.02
N LYS A 202 -6.11 0.19 -1.49
CA LYS A 202 -4.83 0.90 -1.53
C LYS A 202 -3.91 0.62 -0.34
N TRP A 203 -4.39 -0.07 0.69
CA TRP A 203 -3.69 -0.27 1.98
C TRP A 203 -3.36 1.04 2.70
N ASP A 204 -4.16 2.09 2.51
CA ASP A 204 -4.08 3.30 3.33
C ASP A 204 -4.86 3.08 4.63
N TRP A 205 -4.28 2.27 5.51
CA TRP A 205 -4.93 1.84 6.74
C TRP A 205 -5.25 3.00 7.68
N ALA A 206 -4.42 4.04 7.69
CA ALA A 206 -4.64 5.22 8.51
C ALA A 206 -5.93 5.94 8.10
N GLN A 207 -6.11 6.19 6.81
CA GLN A 207 -7.33 6.82 6.30
C GLN A 207 -8.54 5.89 6.38
N ALA A 208 -8.36 4.60 6.04
CA ALA A 208 -9.41 3.60 6.16
C ALA A 208 -9.99 3.56 7.58
N THR A 209 -9.13 3.63 8.61
CA THR A 209 -9.55 3.66 10.03
C THR A 209 -10.56 4.78 10.29
N GLY A 210 -10.19 6.02 9.94
CA GLY A 210 -11.02 7.19 10.23
C GLY A 210 -12.35 7.19 9.49
N VAL A 211 -12.42 6.53 8.33
CA VAL A 211 -13.67 6.40 7.56
C VAL A 211 -14.52 5.24 8.06
N ILE A 212 -13.91 4.10 8.41
CA ILE A 212 -14.60 2.96 9.01
C ILE A 212 -15.33 3.42 10.29
N GLU A 213 -14.68 4.19 11.17
CA GLU A 213 -15.34 4.69 12.38
C GLU A 213 -16.57 5.57 12.07
N LYS A 214 -16.51 6.39 11.03
CA LYS A 214 -17.64 7.22 10.59
C LYS A 214 -18.76 6.37 10.00
N LEU A 215 -18.40 5.39 9.16
CA LEU A 215 -19.32 4.43 8.57
C LEU A 215 -20.05 3.65 9.67
N MET A 216 -19.33 3.18 10.69
CA MET A 216 -19.88 2.46 11.83
C MET A 216 -20.92 3.28 12.59
N LYS A 217 -20.69 4.60 12.74
CA LYS A 217 -21.61 5.53 13.38
C LYS A 217 -22.82 5.85 12.51
N SER A 218 -22.65 6.00 11.19
CA SER A 218 -23.73 6.44 10.28
C SER A 218 -24.67 5.32 9.84
N SER A 219 -24.17 4.08 9.75
CA SER A 219 -24.89 2.93 9.17
C SER A 219 -25.73 2.15 10.18
N GLY A 220 -25.65 2.47 11.48
CA GLY A 220 -26.27 1.67 12.55
C GLY A 220 -25.53 0.36 12.86
N MET A 221 -24.40 0.09 12.21
CA MET A 221 -23.62 -1.12 12.41
C MET A 221 -23.06 -1.24 13.83
N GLY A 222 -22.85 -0.12 14.53
CA GLY A 222 -22.49 -0.11 15.95
C GLY A 222 -23.54 -0.70 16.90
N SER A 223 -24.84 -0.58 16.61
CA SER A 223 -25.89 -1.25 17.41
C SER A 223 -25.96 -2.74 17.09
N LEU A 224 -25.82 -3.08 15.80
CA LEU A 224 -25.75 -4.47 15.34
C LEU A 224 -24.61 -5.24 16.05
N LEU A 225 -23.40 -4.65 16.14
CA LEU A 225 -22.28 -5.24 16.87
C LEU A 225 -22.54 -5.44 18.36
N LYS A 226 -23.23 -4.49 19.02
CA LYS A 226 -23.62 -4.64 20.43
C LYS A 226 -24.60 -5.79 20.61
N ASP A 227 -25.53 -5.98 19.68
CA ASP A 227 -26.47 -7.09 19.69
C ASP A 227 -25.76 -8.42 19.40
N PHE A 228 -24.75 -8.44 18.51
CA PHE A 228 -23.86 -9.58 18.32
C PHE A 228 -23.06 -9.91 19.58
N GLY A 229 -22.46 -8.94 20.24
CA GLY A 229 -21.75 -9.16 21.50
C GLY A 229 -22.65 -9.73 22.60
N LYS A 230 -23.93 -9.32 22.65
CA LYS A 230 -24.94 -9.91 23.55
C LYS A 230 -25.29 -11.35 23.15
N ARG A 231 -25.44 -11.64 21.86
CA ARG A 231 -25.77 -12.98 21.35
C ARG A 231 -24.59 -13.95 21.43
N ALA A 232 -23.36 -13.50 21.23
CA ALA A 232 -22.15 -14.32 21.38
C ALA A 232 -21.93 -14.74 22.85
N LYS A 233 -22.28 -13.87 23.80
CA LYS A 233 -22.28 -14.19 25.24
C LYS A 233 -23.24 -15.33 25.62
N SER A 234 -24.23 -15.66 24.78
CA SER A 234 -25.16 -16.77 25.04
C SER A 234 -24.62 -18.15 24.62
N LYS A 235 -23.33 -18.27 24.27
CA LYS A 235 -22.61 -19.53 23.92
C LYS A 235 -23.17 -20.30 22.71
N LYS A 236 -24.09 -19.73 21.92
CA LYS A 236 -24.49 -20.32 20.62
C LYS A 236 -23.55 -19.81 19.54
N VAL A 237 -22.79 -20.72 18.94
CA VAL A 237 -22.11 -20.48 17.66
C VAL A 237 -23.20 -20.12 16.64
N LEU A 238 -23.12 -18.93 16.07
CA LEU A 238 -24.07 -18.45 15.08
C LEU A 238 -23.56 -18.85 13.69
N GLU A 239 -24.12 -19.91 13.11
CA GLU A 239 -24.00 -20.17 11.68
C GLU A 239 -24.86 -19.17 10.93
N THR A 240 -24.21 -18.21 10.28
CA THR A 240 -24.86 -17.09 9.59
C THR A 240 -24.01 -16.69 8.41
N THR A 241 -24.63 -16.35 7.28
CA THR A 241 -23.88 -15.88 6.10
C THR A 241 -23.47 -14.43 6.32
N LEU A 242 -22.27 -14.03 5.87
CA LEU A 242 -21.80 -12.64 6.02
C LEU A 242 -22.81 -11.64 5.48
N GLU A 243 -23.53 -11.98 4.42
CA GLU A 243 -24.62 -11.19 3.81
C GLU A 243 -25.79 -10.90 4.73
N SER A 244 -26.20 -11.89 5.52
CA SER A 244 -27.29 -11.74 6.48
C SER A 244 -26.92 -10.81 7.64
N LEU A 245 -25.62 -10.57 7.86
CA LEU A 245 -25.07 -9.64 8.84
C LEU A 245 -25.02 -8.19 8.36
N VAL A 246 -25.18 -7.96 7.05
CA VAL A 246 -25.05 -6.63 6.47
C VAL A 246 -26.31 -5.81 6.73
N PRO A 247 -26.20 -4.64 7.38
CA PRO A 247 -27.32 -3.72 7.54
C PRO A 247 -28.01 -3.45 6.20
N LYS A 248 -29.35 -3.35 6.16
CA LYS A 248 -30.11 -3.12 4.92
C LYS A 248 -29.57 -1.94 4.10
N LYS A 249 -29.11 -0.88 4.78
CA LYS A 249 -28.51 0.32 4.17
C LYS A 249 -27.19 0.06 3.43
N LEU A 250 -26.47 -1.02 3.74
CA LEU A 250 -25.19 -1.40 3.13
C LEU A 250 -25.33 -2.57 2.14
N ARG A 251 -26.55 -3.08 1.91
CA ARG A 251 -26.78 -4.16 0.92
C ARG A 251 -26.53 -3.72 -0.53
N PRO A 252 -26.89 -2.50 -0.98
CA PRO A 252 -26.64 -2.07 -2.36
C PRO A 252 -25.17 -2.07 -2.78
N ILE A 253 -24.28 -1.93 -1.80
CA ILE A 253 -22.82 -1.86 -1.96
C ILE A 253 -22.11 -3.16 -1.58
N TRP A 254 -22.86 -4.17 -1.10
CA TRP A 254 -22.31 -5.50 -0.81
C TRP A 254 -21.57 -6.16 -1.98
N PRO A 255 -21.99 -5.98 -3.26
CA PRO A 255 -21.20 -6.48 -4.40
C PRO A 255 -19.76 -5.97 -4.43
N LEU A 256 -19.48 -4.77 -3.90
CA LEU A 256 -18.13 -4.22 -3.78
C LEU A 256 -17.35 -4.88 -2.63
N ALA A 257 -18.04 -5.22 -1.54
CA ALA A 257 -17.44 -5.98 -0.44
C ALA A 257 -16.92 -7.35 -0.93
N ARG A 258 -17.61 -7.96 -1.90
CA ARG A 258 -17.17 -9.22 -2.53
C ARG A 258 -15.90 -9.07 -3.38
N GLN A 259 -15.50 -7.85 -3.74
CA GLN A 259 -14.23 -7.58 -4.43
C GLN A 259 -13.06 -7.40 -3.45
N LEU A 260 -13.35 -7.29 -2.14
CA LEU A 260 -12.31 -7.26 -1.13
C LEU A 260 -11.73 -8.66 -0.95
N ARG A 261 -10.41 -8.69 -0.79
CA ARG A 261 -9.66 -9.89 -0.42
C ARG A 261 -9.97 -10.31 1.00
N TRP A 262 -9.71 -11.57 1.31
CA TRP A 262 -9.94 -12.12 2.64
C TRP A 262 -9.24 -11.27 3.70
N PHE A 263 -8.01 -10.88 3.43
CA PHE A 263 -7.22 -10.01 4.28
C PHE A 263 -7.89 -8.66 4.56
N GLU A 264 -8.39 -7.98 3.52
CA GLU A 264 -9.02 -6.66 3.68
C GLU A 264 -10.29 -6.77 4.52
N LEU A 265 -11.08 -7.82 4.27
CA LEU A 265 -12.26 -8.14 5.04
C LEU A 265 -11.89 -8.46 6.50
N ALA A 266 -10.88 -9.30 6.73
CA ALA A 266 -10.38 -9.64 8.06
C ALA A 266 -9.92 -8.41 8.84
N GLN A 267 -9.24 -7.45 8.19
CA GLN A 267 -8.83 -6.20 8.85
C GLN A 267 -10.02 -5.31 9.23
N ILE A 268 -11.06 -5.24 8.39
CA ILE A 268 -12.30 -4.52 8.75
C ILE A 268 -12.94 -5.16 9.97
N ILE A 269 -13.13 -6.48 9.93
CA ILE A 269 -13.80 -7.23 11.00
C ILE A 269 -12.99 -7.16 12.31
N LYS A 270 -11.65 -7.22 12.23
CA LYS A 270 -10.74 -6.98 13.37
C LYS A 270 -10.97 -5.63 14.04
N ARG A 271 -11.16 -4.57 13.25
CA ARG A 271 -11.45 -3.22 13.77
C ARG A 271 -12.83 -3.11 14.40
N MET A 272 -13.74 -4.00 14.04
CA MET A 272 -15.05 -4.13 14.68
C MET A 272 -14.98 -4.94 15.99
N GLY A 273 -13.79 -5.36 16.42
CA GLY A 273 -13.59 -6.17 17.62
C GLY A 273 -13.95 -7.65 17.43
N MET A 274 -14.04 -8.10 16.18
CA MET A 274 -14.35 -9.48 15.79
C MET A 274 -13.16 -10.09 15.05
N GLU A 275 -13.06 -11.41 14.99
CA GLU A 275 -11.98 -12.09 14.28
C GLU A 275 -12.60 -12.97 13.19
N LEU A 276 -12.14 -12.81 11.95
CA LEU A 276 -12.51 -13.70 10.85
C LEU A 276 -11.54 -14.88 10.85
N ILE A 277 -12.08 -16.09 10.80
CA ILE A 277 -11.32 -17.33 10.77
C ILE A 277 -11.44 -17.93 9.37
N HIS A 278 -10.30 -18.16 8.72
CA HIS A 278 -10.27 -18.85 7.43
C HIS A 278 -10.33 -20.37 7.71
N PRO A 279 -11.29 -21.12 7.12
CA PRO A 279 -11.56 -22.51 7.53
C PRO A 279 -10.53 -23.54 7.04
N GLY A 280 -9.47 -23.12 6.35
CA GLY A 280 -8.44 -24.02 5.84
C GLY A 280 -7.10 -23.33 5.61
N ASN A 281 -6.07 -24.15 5.35
CA ASN A 281 -4.74 -23.67 5.00
C ASN A 281 -4.60 -23.70 3.48
N ASP A 282 -4.35 -22.54 2.88
CA ASP A 282 -4.07 -22.49 1.46
C ASP A 282 -2.66 -23.03 1.19
N GLU A 283 -2.53 -23.82 0.13
CA GLU A 283 -1.21 -24.18 -0.40
C GLU A 283 -0.57 -22.98 -1.09
N ILE A 284 0.74 -22.84 -0.94
CA ILE A 284 1.51 -21.84 -1.67
C ILE A 284 1.68 -22.33 -3.11
N GLY A 285 0.84 -21.83 -4.01
CA GLY A 285 0.84 -22.24 -5.42
C GLY A 285 0.63 -23.74 -5.55
N SER A 286 1.53 -24.42 -6.25
CA SER A 286 1.60 -25.89 -6.31
C SER A 286 2.89 -26.44 -5.67
N THR A 287 3.45 -25.73 -4.69
CA THR A 287 4.67 -26.14 -3.99
C THR A 287 4.48 -27.34 -3.07
N GLY A 288 3.24 -27.70 -2.72
CA GLY A 288 2.90 -28.71 -1.72
C GLY A 288 3.14 -28.27 -0.27
N VAL A 289 3.39 -26.97 -0.04
CA VAL A 289 3.57 -26.40 1.29
C VAL A 289 2.40 -25.48 1.61
N ALA A 290 1.69 -25.78 2.70
CA ALA A 290 0.67 -24.91 3.26
C ALA A 290 1.30 -23.63 3.82
N ALA A 291 0.66 -22.49 3.60
CA ALA A 291 1.07 -21.25 4.26
C ALA A 291 0.87 -21.40 5.79
N PRO A 292 1.83 -21.02 6.65
CA PRO A 292 1.70 -21.10 8.11
C PRO A 292 1.01 -19.87 8.73
N CYS A 293 0.77 -18.84 7.93
CA CYS A 293 0.18 -17.57 8.34
C CYS A 293 -0.41 -16.84 7.12
N ASP A 294 -1.21 -15.81 7.36
CA ASP A 294 -1.70 -14.96 6.27
C ASP A 294 -0.55 -14.18 5.64
N ILE A 295 -0.39 -14.32 4.32
CA ILE A 295 0.63 -13.61 3.54
C ILE A 295 -0.06 -12.90 2.39
N VAL A 296 0.14 -11.60 2.31
CA VAL A 296 -0.36 -10.79 1.20
C VAL A 296 0.76 -9.95 0.63
N VAL A 297 0.88 -9.96 -0.69
CA VAL A 297 1.97 -9.32 -1.40
C VAL A 297 1.42 -8.41 -2.46
N ARG A 298 2.01 -7.22 -2.58
CA ARG A 298 1.65 -6.24 -3.61
C ARG A 298 2.91 -5.67 -4.25
N SER A 299 2.88 -5.55 -5.57
CA SER A 299 3.97 -4.97 -6.35
C SER A 299 3.41 -3.96 -7.36
N ALA A 300 4.10 -2.83 -7.51
CA ALA A 300 3.81 -1.86 -8.55
C ALA A 300 5.07 -1.12 -9.01
N GLY A 301 5.12 -0.88 -10.32
CA GLY A 301 6.11 -0.03 -10.96
C GLY A 301 6.06 1.43 -10.50
N LYS A 302 7.11 2.20 -10.82
CA LYS A 302 7.30 3.59 -10.35
C LYS A 302 6.11 4.50 -10.62
N ASP A 303 5.52 4.38 -11.81
CA ASP A 303 4.43 5.25 -12.27
C ASP A 303 3.06 4.55 -12.18
N ARG A 304 3.01 3.35 -11.57
CA ARG A 304 1.83 2.48 -11.48
C ARG A 304 1.40 2.18 -10.05
N GLY A 305 1.99 2.87 -9.07
CA GLY A 305 1.66 2.75 -7.64
C GLY A 305 2.88 2.85 -6.74
N ASN A 306 4.05 2.45 -7.23
CA ASN A 306 5.34 2.53 -6.54
C ASN A 306 5.33 1.91 -5.12
N TYR A 307 4.83 0.69 -5.02
CA TYR A 307 4.79 -0.09 -3.78
C TYR A 307 5.35 -1.51 -3.99
N GLY A 308 5.80 -2.09 -2.89
CA GLY A 308 6.39 -3.43 -2.81
C GLY A 308 6.14 -3.97 -1.41
N ASN A 309 4.88 -4.05 -1.04
CA ASN A 309 4.45 -4.40 0.31
C ASN A 309 4.42 -5.91 0.47
N ILE A 310 4.84 -6.40 1.63
CA ILE A 310 4.76 -7.81 2.01
C ILE A 310 4.18 -7.83 3.41
N VAL A 311 2.89 -8.15 3.49
CA VAL A 311 2.15 -8.20 4.74
C VAL A 311 2.06 -9.63 5.24
N VAL A 312 2.47 -9.82 6.48
CA VAL A 312 2.40 -11.10 7.20
C VAL A 312 1.56 -10.89 8.45
N ASN A 313 0.46 -11.63 8.60
CA ASN A 313 -0.50 -11.48 9.71
C ASN A 313 -0.96 -10.03 9.95
N GLY A 314 -1.14 -9.26 8.87
CA GLY A 314 -1.57 -7.85 8.92
C GLY A 314 -0.50 -6.83 9.22
N VAL A 315 0.76 -7.24 9.35
CA VAL A 315 1.90 -6.32 9.50
C VAL A 315 2.71 -6.30 8.21
N ASP A 316 2.90 -5.12 7.62
CA ASP A 316 3.84 -4.96 6.50
C ASP A 316 5.28 -5.13 7.03
N VAL A 317 5.92 -6.21 6.62
CA VAL A 317 7.28 -6.57 7.02
C VAL A 317 8.30 -6.28 5.92
N ALA A 318 7.88 -5.76 4.76
CA ALA A 318 8.80 -5.29 3.74
C ALA A 318 9.52 -4.01 4.20
N THR A 319 10.75 -3.78 3.71
CA THR A 319 11.44 -2.51 3.95
C THR A 319 10.80 -1.34 3.19
N GLY A 320 10.02 -1.66 2.14
CA GLY A 320 9.30 -0.68 1.34
C GLY A 320 10.21 0.17 0.45
N LEU A 321 11.46 -0.23 0.24
CA LEU A 321 12.43 0.49 -0.59
C LEU A 321 12.35 0.05 -2.06
N ARG A 322 12.94 0.85 -2.97
CA ARG A 322 12.96 0.57 -4.41
C ARG A 322 13.73 -0.73 -4.69
N GLY A 323 13.31 -1.45 -5.73
CA GLY A 323 13.92 -2.71 -6.15
C GLY A 323 13.12 -3.93 -5.69
N TYR A 324 13.76 -5.09 -5.60
CA TYR A 324 13.12 -6.27 -5.02
C TYR A 324 13.17 -6.20 -3.50
N ASN A 325 12.01 -6.23 -2.86
CA ASN A 325 11.86 -6.53 -1.44
C ASN A 325 11.78 -8.05 -1.32
N LEU A 326 12.57 -8.62 -0.39
CA LEU A 326 12.60 -10.04 -0.09
C LEU A 326 12.26 -10.24 1.38
N VAL A 327 11.30 -11.11 1.63
CA VAL A 327 10.99 -11.61 2.97
C VAL A 327 11.13 -13.13 2.96
N ALA A 328 11.69 -13.69 4.03
CA ALA A 328 11.77 -15.13 4.22
C ALA A 328 11.13 -15.51 5.56
N LEU A 329 10.28 -16.54 5.55
CA LEU A 329 9.57 -17.03 6.73
C LEU A 329 9.94 -18.49 7.01
N GLU A 330 9.97 -18.84 8.29
CA GLU A 330 10.08 -20.21 8.73
C GLU A 330 8.76 -20.94 8.40
N PRO A 331 8.82 -22.12 7.74
CA PRO A 331 7.64 -22.72 7.11
C PRO A 331 6.60 -23.28 8.08
N LYS A 332 6.94 -23.56 9.35
CA LYS A 332 6.00 -24.14 10.32
C LYS A 332 5.26 -23.07 11.14
N SER A 333 5.98 -22.03 11.53
CA SER A 333 5.55 -21.00 12.48
C SER A 333 5.24 -19.66 11.82
N GLY A 334 5.64 -19.47 10.56
CA GLY A 334 5.56 -18.18 9.89
C GLY A 334 6.52 -17.14 10.48
N LYS A 335 7.47 -17.54 11.34
CA LYS A 335 8.42 -16.61 11.96
C LYS A 335 9.27 -15.92 10.90
N LEU A 336 9.37 -14.60 10.98
CA LEU A 336 10.24 -13.79 10.12
C LEU A 336 11.71 -14.18 10.30
N LEU A 337 12.34 -14.69 9.24
CA LEU A 337 13.76 -15.02 9.18
C LEU A 337 14.58 -13.89 8.56
N VAL A 338 14.05 -13.29 7.49
CA VAL A 338 14.72 -12.22 6.73
C VAL A 338 13.70 -11.20 6.27
N SER A 339 14.06 -9.92 6.34
CA SER A 339 13.45 -8.84 5.58
C SER A 339 14.58 -7.97 5.02
N ASP A 340 14.63 -7.80 3.70
CA ASP A 340 15.71 -7.08 3.01
C ASP A 340 15.22 -6.48 1.69
N HIS A 341 16.02 -5.62 1.07
CA HIS A 341 15.76 -5.09 -0.26
C HIS A 341 17.02 -5.01 -1.13
N PHE A 342 16.80 -4.98 -2.44
CA PHE A 342 17.86 -5.05 -3.43
C PHE A 342 17.52 -4.15 -4.63
N ASP A 343 18.26 -3.05 -4.76
CA ASP A 343 18.09 -2.04 -5.80
C ASP A 343 19.15 -2.22 -6.90
N ALA A 344 18.94 -3.27 -7.68
CA ALA A 344 19.80 -3.66 -8.79
C ALA A 344 19.88 -2.64 -9.95
N ILE A 345 19.10 -1.56 -9.91
CA ILE A 345 19.25 -0.42 -10.83
C ILE A 345 20.33 0.54 -10.33
N ARG A 346 20.38 0.80 -9.02
CA ARG A 346 21.35 1.72 -8.42
C ARG A 346 22.69 1.06 -8.20
N ASP A 347 22.68 -0.17 -7.73
CA ASP A 347 23.88 -0.93 -7.44
C ASP A 347 23.81 -2.29 -8.13
N LYS A 348 24.67 -2.52 -9.12
CA LYS A 348 24.73 -3.82 -9.81
C LYS A 348 25.08 -4.96 -8.86
N SER A 349 25.80 -4.68 -7.76
CA SER A 349 26.16 -5.66 -6.74
C SER A 349 24.94 -6.27 -6.03
N ASP A 350 23.80 -5.57 -6.05
CA ASP A 350 22.55 -6.06 -5.45
C ASP A 350 21.95 -7.26 -6.18
N ASN A 351 22.22 -7.45 -7.48
CA ASN A 351 21.89 -8.72 -8.15
C ASN A 351 22.59 -9.89 -7.48
N GLN A 352 23.89 -9.74 -7.21
CA GLN A 352 24.69 -10.78 -6.60
C GLN A 352 24.32 -10.98 -5.12
N ARG A 353 24.00 -9.90 -4.39
CA ARG A 353 23.51 -9.98 -3.00
C ARG A 353 22.17 -10.69 -2.91
N LEU A 354 21.19 -10.34 -3.76
CA LEU A 354 19.87 -10.99 -3.79
C LEU A 354 20.02 -12.49 -4.14
N ARG A 355 20.80 -12.81 -5.16
CA ARG A 355 21.10 -14.20 -5.53
C ARG A 355 21.69 -15.00 -4.37
N ARG A 356 22.72 -14.45 -3.72
CA ARG A 356 23.36 -15.09 -2.55
C ARG A 356 22.39 -15.21 -1.38
N ARG A 357 21.53 -14.20 -1.16
CA ARG A 357 20.53 -14.23 -0.09
C ARG A 357 19.58 -15.40 -0.28
N ILE A 358 18.99 -15.56 -1.47
CA ILE A 358 18.09 -16.68 -1.79
C ILE A 358 18.80 -18.04 -1.64
N ARG A 359 20.01 -18.17 -2.19
CA ARG A 359 20.77 -19.43 -2.14
C ARG A 359 21.15 -19.88 -0.74
N LYS A 360 21.40 -18.93 0.17
CA LYS A 360 21.75 -19.21 1.57
C LYS A 360 20.54 -19.59 2.43
N LEU A 361 19.32 -19.43 1.94
CA LEU A 361 18.14 -19.82 2.69
C LEU A 361 18.06 -21.36 2.79
N PRO A 362 17.69 -21.91 3.96
CA PRO A 362 17.43 -23.33 4.11
C PRO A 362 16.36 -23.82 3.13
N ALA A 363 16.46 -25.07 2.68
CA ALA A 363 15.38 -25.72 1.93
C ALA A 363 14.08 -25.73 2.76
N GLY A 364 12.94 -25.59 2.09
CA GLY A 364 11.62 -25.46 2.72
C GLY A 364 11.28 -24.06 3.23
N THR A 365 12.23 -23.11 3.24
CA THR A 365 11.95 -21.71 3.62
C THR A 365 10.92 -21.09 2.68
N ILE A 366 9.91 -20.42 3.22
CA ILE A 366 8.96 -19.64 2.42
C ILE A 366 9.65 -18.33 2.03
N VAL A 367 9.66 -18.01 0.75
CA VAL A 367 10.32 -16.83 0.19
C VAL A 367 9.31 -15.99 -0.55
N ILE A 368 9.24 -14.73 -0.17
CA ILE A 368 8.28 -13.76 -0.68
C ILE A 368 9.06 -12.64 -1.38
N LEU A 369 8.67 -12.33 -2.60
CA LEU A 369 9.30 -11.31 -3.45
C LEU A 369 8.27 -10.25 -3.83
N ALA A 370 8.64 -8.98 -3.73
CA ALA A 370 7.84 -7.86 -4.24
C ALA A 370 8.74 -6.81 -4.88
N ALA A 371 8.59 -6.61 -6.19
CA ALA A 371 9.27 -5.52 -6.89
C ALA A 371 8.59 -4.17 -6.60
N LYS A 372 9.37 -3.12 -6.39
CA LYS A 372 8.89 -1.75 -6.21
C LYS A 372 9.62 -0.79 -7.13
N GLY A 373 8.85 0.05 -7.81
CA GLY A 373 9.42 1.12 -8.60
C GLY A 373 10.02 0.63 -9.92
N LYS A 374 11.11 1.25 -10.37
CA LYS A 374 11.87 0.74 -11.52
C LYS A 374 12.84 -0.33 -11.00
N THR A 375 12.79 -1.53 -11.57
CA THR A 375 13.65 -2.65 -11.16
C THR A 375 14.25 -3.33 -12.40
N ARG A 376 15.53 -3.69 -12.33
CA ARG A 376 16.24 -4.44 -13.36
C ARG A 376 16.99 -5.55 -12.67
N VAL A 377 16.94 -6.75 -13.20
CA VAL A 377 17.74 -7.87 -12.70
C VAL A 377 18.50 -8.57 -13.81
N GLU A 378 19.61 -9.20 -13.46
CA GLU A 378 20.41 -9.97 -14.40
C GLU A 378 19.76 -11.33 -14.72
N ALA A 379 20.04 -11.88 -15.90
CA ALA A 379 19.51 -13.18 -16.32
C ALA A 379 19.90 -14.32 -15.35
N ASN A 380 21.06 -14.20 -14.70
CA ASN A 380 21.52 -15.18 -13.71
C ASN A 380 20.69 -15.17 -12.41
N LEU A 381 19.87 -14.14 -12.17
CA LEU A 381 19.00 -14.07 -11.01
C LEU A 381 17.72 -14.89 -11.22
N LEU A 382 17.28 -15.04 -12.46
CA LEU A 382 16.16 -15.92 -12.80
C LEU A 382 16.42 -17.35 -12.31
N ALA A 383 17.67 -17.83 -12.40
CA ALA A 383 18.03 -19.14 -11.85
C ALA A 383 17.78 -19.24 -10.34
N ALA A 384 18.05 -18.17 -9.57
CA ALA A 384 17.76 -18.16 -8.13
C ALA A 384 16.27 -18.02 -7.83
N PHE A 385 15.51 -17.30 -8.65
CA PHE A 385 14.04 -17.25 -8.52
C PHE A 385 13.41 -18.62 -8.81
N ARG A 386 13.95 -19.37 -9.77
CA ARG A 386 13.54 -20.77 -10.02
C ARG A 386 13.81 -21.68 -8.84
N GLU A 387 14.83 -21.42 -8.03
CA GLU A 387 15.09 -22.16 -6.79
C GLU A 387 14.01 -21.93 -5.70
N VAL A 388 13.12 -20.95 -5.87
CA VAL A 388 11.95 -20.76 -4.98
C VAL A 388 10.61 -21.05 -5.69
N GLY A 389 10.67 -21.61 -6.91
CA GLY A 389 9.51 -21.95 -7.72
C GLY A 389 8.99 -20.84 -8.63
N ALA A 390 9.60 -19.65 -8.65
CA ALA A 390 9.22 -18.55 -9.55
C ALA A 390 9.84 -18.70 -10.95
N THR A 391 9.20 -18.12 -11.97
CA THR A 391 9.60 -18.25 -13.38
C THR A 391 9.85 -16.94 -14.09
N PHE A 392 9.54 -15.81 -13.46
CA PHE A 392 9.67 -14.49 -14.04
C PHE A 392 10.74 -13.65 -13.34
N ALA A 393 11.46 -12.84 -14.12
CA ALA A 393 12.39 -11.83 -13.62
C ALA A 393 12.41 -10.63 -14.58
N MET A 394 12.67 -9.43 -14.07
CA MET A 394 12.72 -8.20 -14.88
C MET A 394 14.08 -8.04 -15.58
N THR A 395 14.36 -8.95 -16.51
CA THR A 395 15.62 -8.98 -17.28
C THR A 395 15.59 -8.09 -18.51
N GLU A 396 14.40 -7.83 -19.06
CA GLU A 396 14.21 -7.07 -20.29
C GLU A 396 13.92 -5.57 -20.03
N PRO A 397 14.49 -4.64 -20.81
CA PRO A 397 14.34 -3.20 -20.59
C PRO A 397 12.90 -2.66 -20.58
N ASP A 398 12.03 -3.18 -21.42
CA ASP A 398 10.62 -2.81 -21.50
C ASP A 398 9.80 -3.31 -20.29
N ARG A 399 10.40 -4.20 -19.47
CA ARG A 399 9.81 -4.75 -18.25
C ARG A 399 10.29 -4.09 -16.97
N TYR A 400 11.20 -3.13 -17.03
CA TYR A 400 11.76 -2.52 -15.81
C TYR A 400 10.77 -1.71 -14.97
N LEU A 401 9.60 -1.39 -15.52
CA LEU A 401 8.50 -0.71 -14.83
C LEU A 401 7.31 -1.62 -14.54
N TRP A 402 7.43 -2.91 -14.82
CA TRP A 402 6.36 -3.87 -14.50
C TRP A 402 6.29 -4.07 -12.99
N SER A 403 5.17 -4.63 -12.55
CA SER A 403 5.08 -5.28 -11.24
C SER A 403 5.53 -6.73 -11.35
N HIS A 404 6.06 -7.23 -10.24
CA HIS A 404 6.31 -8.65 -10.04
C HIS A 404 6.23 -8.96 -8.53
N CYS A 405 5.38 -9.91 -8.17
CA CYS A 405 5.41 -10.53 -6.87
C CYS A 405 5.32 -12.05 -6.98
N ALA A 406 5.93 -12.73 -6.01
CA ALA A 406 5.88 -14.17 -5.88
C ALA A 406 5.87 -14.59 -4.41
N ILE A 407 5.15 -15.66 -4.11
CA ILE A 407 5.20 -16.40 -2.85
C ILE A 407 5.61 -17.82 -3.23
N GLY A 408 6.83 -18.18 -2.86
CA GLY A 408 7.44 -19.45 -3.24
C GLY A 408 8.08 -20.15 -2.06
N VAL A 409 8.63 -21.34 -2.32
CA VAL A 409 9.30 -22.15 -1.31
C VAL A 409 10.67 -22.56 -1.82
N LYS A 410 11.70 -22.32 -1.02
CA LYS A 410 13.08 -22.67 -1.35
C LYS A 410 13.20 -24.18 -1.57
N GLY A 411 13.59 -24.58 -2.77
CA GLY A 411 13.68 -25.97 -3.22
C GLY A 411 12.46 -26.48 -3.99
N ALA A 412 11.40 -25.67 -4.13
CA ALA A 412 10.23 -26.05 -4.91
C ALA A 412 10.50 -26.00 -6.43
N PRO A 413 9.79 -26.81 -7.24
CA PRO A 413 9.94 -26.83 -8.69
C PRO A 413 9.67 -25.46 -9.33
N ALA A 414 10.45 -25.08 -10.35
CA ALA A 414 10.17 -23.87 -11.11
C ALA A 414 8.75 -23.92 -11.71
N GLY A 415 7.98 -22.83 -11.54
CA GLY A 415 6.57 -22.75 -11.95
C GLY A 415 5.59 -23.12 -10.86
N SER A 416 6.06 -23.60 -9.70
CA SER A 416 5.16 -23.99 -8.60
C SER A 416 4.84 -22.86 -7.62
N ALA A 417 5.58 -21.75 -7.65
CA ALA A 417 5.30 -20.62 -6.78
C ALA A 417 3.97 -19.96 -7.17
N LEU A 418 3.28 -19.36 -6.19
CA LEU A 418 2.23 -18.42 -6.49
C LEU A 418 2.89 -17.14 -7.03
N GLU A 419 2.71 -16.83 -8.31
CA GLU A 419 3.48 -15.79 -9.02
C GLU A 419 2.55 -14.91 -9.87
N MET A 420 2.79 -13.60 -9.84
CA MET A 420 2.06 -12.65 -10.69
C MET A 420 2.98 -11.50 -11.14
N HIS A 421 2.89 -11.15 -12.41
CA HIS A 421 3.62 -10.04 -13.01
C HIS A 421 2.78 -9.40 -14.12
N CYS A 422 2.79 -8.07 -14.23
CA CYS A 422 2.09 -7.37 -15.31
C CYS A 422 2.62 -5.94 -15.47
N ARG A 423 2.14 -5.21 -16.49
CA ARG A 423 2.43 -3.78 -16.67
C ARG A 423 1.77 -2.88 -15.60
N GLY A 424 0.77 -3.41 -14.89
CA GLY A 424 -0.02 -2.71 -13.88
C GLY A 424 0.52 -2.95 -12.47
N ALA A 425 -0.42 -3.17 -11.55
CA ALA A 425 -0.12 -3.65 -10.21
C ALA A 425 -0.38 -5.17 -10.15
N SER A 426 0.45 -5.87 -9.38
CA SER A 426 0.26 -7.29 -9.09
C SER A 426 -0.02 -7.45 -7.59
N SER A 427 -0.89 -8.40 -7.26
CA SER A 427 -1.13 -8.78 -5.88
C SER A 427 -1.40 -10.27 -5.75
N LEU A 428 -0.87 -10.86 -4.69
CA LEU A 428 -1.07 -12.26 -4.33
C LEU A 428 -1.51 -12.33 -2.87
N GLU A 429 -2.29 -13.35 -2.55
CA GLU A 429 -2.75 -13.66 -1.21
C GLU A 429 -2.72 -15.18 -1.03
N VAL A 430 -2.28 -15.62 0.13
CA VAL A 430 -2.39 -17.00 0.60
C VAL A 430 -2.71 -16.94 2.09
N CYS A 431 -3.77 -17.62 2.50
CA CYS A 431 -4.20 -17.66 3.90
C CYS A 431 -3.60 -18.88 4.59
N GLY A 432 -2.93 -18.65 5.71
CA GLY A 432 -2.43 -19.73 6.55
C GLY A 432 -3.44 -20.14 7.61
N PRO A 433 -3.13 -21.17 8.42
CA PRO A 433 -3.90 -21.44 9.62
C PRO A 433 -3.85 -20.19 10.48
N THR A 434 -4.99 -19.54 10.63
CA THR A 434 -5.29 -18.86 11.89
C THR A 434 -5.65 -19.97 12.88
N ASP A 435 -4.73 -20.88 13.17
CA ASP A 435 -4.83 -21.93 14.19
C ASP A 435 -6.14 -22.75 14.29
N PHE A 436 -7.09 -22.83 13.34
CA PHE A 436 -8.36 -23.60 13.55
C PHE A 436 -8.74 -24.54 12.42
N GLY A 437 -9.06 -25.78 12.81
CA GLY A 437 -9.85 -26.69 11.98
C GLY A 437 -11.25 -26.14 11.75
N SER A 438 -11.84 -26.52 10.62
CA SER A 438 -13.21 -26.18 10.20
C SER A 438 -14.31 -26.72 11.12
N ASP A 439 -13.97 -27.39 12.23
CA ASP A 439 -14.91 -27.99 13.17
C ASP A 439 -15.05 -27.18 14.48
N GLU A 440 -16.25 -27.27 15.08
CA GLU A 440 -16.63 -26.53 16.28
C GLU A 440 -15.75 -26.85 17.50
N THR A 441 -15.14 -28.04 17.56
CA THR A 441 -14.31 -28.50 18.68
C THR A 441 -12.97 -27.78 18.68
N SER A 442 -12.35 -27.66 17.51
CA SER A 442 -11.11 -26.93 17.26
C SER A 442 -11.25 -25.45 17.61
N ILE A 443 -12.37 -24.82 17.22
CA ILE A 443 -12.69 -23.42 17.56
C ILE A 443 -12.87 -23.22 19.08
N LYS A 444 -13.57 -24.13 19.78
CA LYS A 444 -13.80 -24.04 21.23
C LYS A 444 -12.51 -24.19 22.03
N ALA A 445 -11.59 -25.07 21.60
CA ALA A 445 -10.31 -25.28 22.27
C ALA A 445 -9.43 -24.02 22.24
N TYR A 446 -9.43 -23.30 21.12
CA TYR A 446 -8.74 -22.01 21.00
C TYR A 446 -9.28 -20.93 21.90
N MET A 447 -10.60 -20.75 21.91
CA MET A 447 -11.24 -19.75 22.75
C MET A 447 -10.89 -19.95 24.23
N ARG A 448 -10.67 -21.21 24.65
CA ARG A 448 -10.16 -21.54 26.00
C ARG A 448 -8.68 -21.18 26.18
N LYS A 449 -7.81 -21.50 25.21
CA LYS A 449 -6.38 -21.18 25.27
C LYS A 449 -6.13 -19.66 25.30
N LYS A 450 -6.85 -18.91 24.46
CA LYS A 450 -6.78 -17.44 24.40
C LYS A 450 -7.37 -16.74 25.62
N ALA A 451 -8.37 -17.35 26.28
CA ALA A 451 -8.88 -16.85 27.55
C ALA A 451 -7.93 -17.11 28.74
N ALA A 452 -6.96 -18.01 28.57
CA ALA A 452 -5.97 -18.35 29.58
C ALA A 452 -4.63 -17.58 29.42
N SER A 453 -4.45 -16.85 28.31
CA SER A 453 -3.31 -15.99 28.00
C SER A 453 -3.70 -14.52 28.12
#